data_AF-A0AA43QFI5-F1
#
_entry.id   AF-A0AA43QFI5-F1
#
_cell.length_a   1.000
_cell.length_b   1.000
_cell.length_c   1.000
_cell.angle_alpha   90.00
_cell.angle_beta   90.00
_cell.angle_gamma   90.00
#
_symmetry.space_group_name_H-M   'P 1'
#
loop_
_entity.id
_entity.type
_entity.pdbx_description
1 polymer ?
#
loop_
_entity_poly.entity_id
_entity_poly.type
_entity_poly.pdbx_seq_one_letter_code
_entity_poly.pdbx_strand_id
1 'polypeptide(L)' 'MGLSITRSLVEAHEGTLNFNSKAGKGTTFYFTLPTDKI' A
#
# COMPACT_ATOMS: atom_id res chain seq x y z
N MET A 1 -13.71 -3.92 0.23
CA MET A 1 -13.29 -5.07 -0.59
C MET A 1 -11.99 -4.81 -1.35
N GLY A 2 -11.87 -3.74 -2.15
CA GLY A 2 -10.64 -3.48 -2.93
C GLY A 2 -9.36 -3.39 -2.09
N LEU A 3 -9.37 -2.60 -1.00
CA LEU A 3 -8.17 -2.36 -0.18
C LEU A 3 -7.63 -3.62 0.52
N SER A 4 -8.50 -4.54 0.94
CA SER A 4 -8.07 -5.80 1.55
C SER A 4 -7.39 -6.72 0.54
N ILE A 5 -7.90 -6.75 -0.71
CA ILE A 5 -7.27 -7.48 -1.81
C ILE A 5 -5.91 -6.87 -2.14
N THR A 6 -5.83 -5.53 -2.25
CA THR A 6 -4.57 -4.82 -2.47
C THR A 6 -3.56 -5.11 -1.37
N ARG A 7 -3.98 -5.12 -0.10
CA ARG A 7 -3.10 -5.44 1.02
C ARG A 7 -2.54 -6.86 0.92
N SER A 8 -3.39 -7.85 0.68
CA SER A 8 -2.96 -9.24 0.51
C SER A 8 -1.97 -9.40 -0.66
N LEU A 9 -2.20 -8.70 -1.77
CA LEU A 9 -1.27 -8.72 -2.92
C LEU A 9 0.08 -8.10 -2.56
N VAL A 10 0.08 -6.93 -1.91
CA VAL A 10 1.31 -6.23 -1.51
C VAL A 10 2.12 -7.05 -0.50
N GLU A 11 1.46 -7.62 0.52
CA GLU A 11 2.12 -8.46 1.53
C GLU A 11 2.68 -9.75 0.92
N ALA A 12 2.00 -10.34 -0.06
CA ALA A 12 2.49 -11.53 -0.78
C ALA A 12 3.75 -11.26 -1.63
N HIS A 13 4.02 -10.00 -1.97
CA HIS A 13 5.23 -9.55 -2.68
C HIS A 13 6.24 -8.89 -1.73
N GLU A 14 6.19 -9.22 -0.43
CA GLU A 14 7.10 -8.68 0.60
C GLU A 14 7.07 -7.15 0.70
N GLY A 15 5.98 -6.55 0.24
CA GLY A 15 5.75 -5.12 0.26
C GLY A 15 5.05 -4.65 1.52
N THR A 16 4.87 -3.33 1.60
CA THR A 16 4.08 -2.70 2.67
C THR A 16 3.04 -1.75 2.10
N LEU A 17 1.83 -1.74 2.66
CA LEU A 17 0.75 -0.82 2.31
C LEU A 17 0.52 0.16 3.45
N ASN A 18 0.55 1.45 3.14
CA ASN A 18 0.39 2.55 4.09
C ASN A 18 -0.59 3.61 3.56
N PHE A 19 -0.94 4.57 4.41
CA PHE A 19 -1.78 5.69 4.02
C PHE A 19 -1.42 6.97 4.78
N ASN A 20 -1.69 8.10 4.15
CA ASN A 20 -1.72 9.41 4.77
C ASN A 20 -3.15 9.94 4.69
N SER A 21 -3.74 10.31 5.82
CA SER A 21 -5.09 10.89 5.86
C SER A 21 -5.08 12.20 6.61
N LYS A 22 -5.81 13.18 6.08
CA LYS A 22 -6.07 14.44 6.76
C LYS A 22 -7.56 14.76 6.69
N ALA A 23 -8.16 14.95 7.87
CA ALA A 23 -9.57 15.29 8.01
C ALA A 23 -9.96 16.47 7.11
N GLY A 24 -11.05 16.34 6.37
CA GLY A 24 -11.53 17.34 5.42
C GLY A 24 -10.69 17.51 4.14
N LYS A 25 -9.58 16.78 3.97
CA LYS A 25 -8.73 16.82 2.76
C LYS A 25 -8.67 15.50 2.00
N GLY A 26 -9.09 14.41 2.64
CA GLY A 26 -9.11 13.07 2.07
C GLY A 26 -7.94 12.21 2.53
N THR A 27 -7.74 11.10 1.82
CA THR A 27 -6.78 10.06 2.16
C THR A 27 -6.01 9.63 0.91
N THR A 28 -4.71 9.48 1.03
CA THR A 28 -3.81 8.93 0.00
C THR A 28 -3.26 7.60 0.48
N PHE A 29 -3.53 6.54 -0.27
CA PHE A 29 -2.96 5.22 -0.05
C PHE A 29 -1.73 5.03 -0.94
N TYR A 30 -0.70 4.37 -0.43
CA TYR A 30 0.53 4.08 -1.16
C TYR A 30 1.16 2.78 -0.66
N PHE A 31 1.99 2.16 -1.49
CA PHE A 31 2.68 0.93 -1.13
C PHE A 31 4.13 0.94 -1.59
N THR A 32 4.93 0.09 -0.98
CA THR A 32 6.31 -0.21 -1.41
C THR A 32 6.40 -1.68 -1.76
N LEU A 33 7.25 -2.00 -2.74
CA LEU A 33 7.68 -3.36 -3.05
C LEU A 33 9.21 -3.39 -3.06
N PRO A 34 9.85 -4.50 -2.66
CA PRO A 34 11.25 -4.72 -2.95
C PRO A 34 11.47 -4.65 -4.47
N THR A 35 12.58 -4.04 -4.87
CA THR A 35 13.03 -4.05 -6.26
C THR A 35 14.30 -4.88 -6.32
N ASP A 36 14.40 -5.83 -7.25
CA ASP A 36 15.67 -6.47 -7.57
C ASP A 36 16.66 -5.41 -8.06
N LYS A 37 17.54 -4.97 -7.15
CA LYS A 37 18.75 -4.24 -7.51
C LYS A 37 19.85 -5.27 -7.70
N ILE A 38 20.17 -5.52 -8.97
CA ILE A 38 21.41 -6.16 -9.41
C ILE A 38 22.52 -5.11 -9.38
#